data_AF-A0A519L2F5-F1
#
_entry.id   AF-A0A519L2F5-F1
#
_cell.length_a   1.000
_cell.length_b   1.000
_cell.length_c   1.000
_cell.angle_alpha   90.00
_cell.angle_beta   90.00
_cell.angle_gamma   90.00
#
_symmetry.space_group_name_H-M   'P 1'
#
loop_
_entity.id
_entity.type
_entity.pdbx_description
1 polymer ?
#
loop_
_entity_poly.entity_id
_entity_poly.type
_entity_poly.pdbx_seq_one_letter_code
_entity_poly.pdbx_strand_id
1 'polypeptide(L)'
;MKSIAIVAAASVLFAPGVSLAQKGGAKPDFNLDPNYGSVELETGFTPDPWTKSILAGGSIAASAAQAGCEGKVSAAPDLQLNFTAGDLDLTIKAVASEDTTLLVNSPGGRWYC
;
A
#
# COMPACT_ATOMS: atom_id res chain seq x y z
N MET A 1 47.03 -51.79 -30.61
CA MET A 1 45.59 -51.64 -30.93
C MET A 1 44.87 -51.33 -29.62
N LYS A 2 44.62 -50.03 -29.35
CA LYS A 2 43.30 -49.45 -29.05
C LYS A 2 42.61 -50.08 -27.81
N SER A 3 42.70 -49.44 -26.64
CA SER A 3 41.59 -48.65 -26.03
C SER A 3 40.85 -49.48 -24.96
N ILE A 4 40.26 -49.03 -23.85
CA ILE A 4 40.02 -47.76 -23.15
C ILE A 4 39.55 -48.16 -21.72
N ALA A 5 39.94 -47.42 -20.68
CA ALA A 5 39.41 -47.54 -19.32
C ALA A 5 38.08 -46.77 -19.20
N ILE A 6 37.09 -47.27 -18.44
CA ILE A 6 35.89 -46.50 -18.07
C ILE A 6 35.67 -46.59 -16.55
N VAL A 7 35.83 -45.42 -15.92
CA VAL A 7 35.45 -45.07 -14.56
C VAL A 7 33.95 -44.73 -14.57
N ALA A 8 33.18 -45.28 -13.62
CA ALA A 8 31.80 -44.85 -13.38
C ALA A 8 31.73 -44.25 -11.96
N ALA A 9 31.77 -42.93 -11.88
CA ALA A 9 31.38 -42.18 -10.69
C ALA A 9 30.03 -41.53 -11.00
N ALA A 10 28.96 -42.02 -10.36
CA ALA A 10 27.63 -41.43 -10.48
C ALA A 10 27.48 -40.34 -9.40
N SER A 11 27.53 -39.10 -9.84
CA SER A 11 27.34 -37.88 -9.05
C SER A 11 25.87 -37.67 -8.71
N VAL A 12 25.59 -37.50 -7.41
CA VAL A 12 24.26 -37.13 -6.90
C VAL A 12 24.00 -35.67 -7.24
N LEU A 13 23.08 -35.41 -8.17
CA LEU A 13 22.65 -34.05 -8.53
C LEU A 13 21.66 -33.55 -7.48
N PHE A 14 22.14 -32.73 -6.53
CA PHE A 14 21.29 -31.83 -5.77
C PHE A 14 20.78 -30.73 -6.71
N ALA A 15 19.49 -30.77 -7.05
CA ALA A 15 18.84 -29.64 -7.71
C ALA A 15 18.70 -28.49 -6.70
N PRO A 16 19.25 -27.29 -6.95
CA PRO A 16 18.97 -26.13 -6.10
C PRO A 16 17.50 -25.74 -6.30
N GLY A 17 16.74 -25.74 -5.21
CA GLY A 17 15.36 -25.27 -5.21
C GLY A 17 15.28 -23.82 -5.68
N VAL A 18 14.50 -23.59 -6.74
CA VAL A 18 14.19 -22.24 -7.22
C VAL A 18 13.16 -21.66 -6.24
N SER A 19 13.63 -20.94 -5.22
CA SER A 19 12.75 -20.09 -4.44
C SER A 19 12.34 -18.90 -5.31
N LEU A 20 11.14 -18.97 -5.89
CA LEU A 20 10.43 -17.78 -6.38
C LEU A 20 10.20 -16.89 -5.16
N ALA A 21 11.10 -15.93 -4.92
CA ALA A 21 10.83 -14.83 -4.02
C ALA A 21 9.62 -14.10 -4.61
N GLN A 22 8.43 -14.42 -4.09
CA GLN A 22 7.20 -13.74 -4.41
C GLN A 22 7.44 -12.28 -4.04
N LYS A 23 7.68 -11.42 -5.04
CA LYS A 23 7.76 -9.98 -4.88
C LYS A 23 6.37 -9.56 -4.42
N GLY A 24 6.15 -9.57 -3.10
CA GLY A 24 4.98 -8.96 -2.50
C GLY A 24 4.87 -7.57 -3.12
N GLY A 25 3.70 -7.25 -3.67
CA GLY A 25 3.46 -5.93 -4.24
C GLY A 25 3.91 -4.89 -3.22
N ALA A 26 4.67 -3.89 -3.67
CA ALA A 26 5.14 -2.84 -2.78
C ALA A 26 3.93 -2.25 -2.04
N LYS A 27 3.98 -2.16 -0.71
CA LYS A 27 2.95 -1.45 0.07
C LYS A 27 2.95 0.03 -0.32
N PRO A 28 1.83 0.75 -0.16
CA PRO A 28 1.84 2.21 -0.26
C PRO A 28 2.85 2.81 0.73
N ASP A 29 3.56 3.84 0.31
CA ASP A 29 4.53 4.56 1.12
C ASP A 29 3.98 5.96 1.45
N PHE A 30 3.54 6.12 2.70
CA PHE A 30 2.93 7.35 3.17
C PHE A 30 3.93 8.50 3.38
N ASN A 31 5.22 8.28 3.17
CA ASN A 31 6.26 9.33 3.25
C ASN A 31 6.51 10.03 1.90
N LEU A 32 5.88 9.56 0.82
CA LEU A 32 5.96 10.20 -0.49
C LEU A 32 5.06 11.45 -0.53
N ASP A 33 5.40 12.38 -1.43
CA ASP A 33 4.63 13.59 -1.65
C ASP A 33 3.18 13.26 -2.05
N PRO A 34 2.16 13.83 -1.39
CA PRO A 34 0.77 13.53 -1.71
C PRO A 34 0.34 14.03 -3.09
N ASN A 35 -0.38 13.20 -3.84
CA ASN A 35 -0.80 13.50 -5.22
C ASN A 35 -1.69 14.76 -5.33
N TYR A 36 -2.50 15.03 -4.31
CA TYR A 36 -3.43 16.16 -4.26
C TYR A 36 -3.09 17.18 -3.17
N GLY A 37 -1.88 17.07 -2.60
CA GLY A 37 -1.33 17.96 -1.59
C GLY A 37 -1.72 17.62 -0.16
N SER A 38 -1.45 18.57 0.73
CA SER A 38 -1.75 18.47 2.15
C SER A 38 -2.71 19.57 2.59
N VAL A 39 -3.39 19.34 3.71
CA VAL A 39 -4.23 20.33 4.39
C VAL A 39 -3.96 20.31 5.89
N GLU A 40 -3.93 21.49 6.50
CA GLU A 40 -3.88 21.66 7.94
C GLU A 40 -5.27 22.07 8.43
N LEU A 41 -5.83 21.32 9.37
CA LEU A 41 -7.13 21.60 9.97
C LEU A 41 -7.02 21.48 11.50
N GLU A 42 -7.86 22.22 12.21
CA GLU A 42 -7.99 22.15 13.66
C GLU A 42 -9.45 21.91 14.04
N THR A 43 -9.70 21.43 15.26
CA THR A 43 -11.07 21.22 15.74
C THR A 43 -11.95 22.47 15.53
N GLY A 44 -13.18 22.29 15.03
CA GLY A 44 -14.09 23.39 14.71
C GLY A 44 -13.76 24.17 13.42
N PHE A 45 -12.94 23.61 12.52
CA PHE A 45 -12.58 24.24 11.24
C PHE A 45 -13.82 24.66 10.40
N THR A 46 -13.64 25.67 9.56
CA THR A 46 -14.66 26.15 8.61
C THR A 46 -14.06 26.23 7.19
N PRO A 47 -14.76 25.75 6.15
CA PRO A 47 -16.04 25.04 6.20
C PRO A 47 -15.88 23.61 6.76
N ASP A 48 -16.88 23.13 7.51
CA ASP A 48 -17.05 21.71 7.87
C ASP A 48 -18.32 21.19 7.18
N PRO A 49 -18.22 20.29 6.18
CA PRO A 49 -17.01 19.59 5.76
C PRO A 49 -16.09 20.43 4.86
N TRP A 50 -14.78 20.22 5.01
CA TRP A 50 -13.79 20.60 4.00
C TRP A 50 -13.72 19.48 2.95
N THR A 51 -13.70 19.84 1.67
CA THR A 51 -13.80 18.87 0.57
C THR A 51 -12.70 19.02 -0.46
N LYS A 52 -12.22 17.89 -0.99
CA LYS A 52 -11.26 17.82 -2.10
C LYS A 52 -11.69 16.75 -3.09
N SER A 53 -11.72 17.10 -4.37
CA SER A 53 -11.92 16.13 -5.45
C SER A 53 -10.60 15.44 -5.79
N ILE A 54 -10.60 14.11 -5.78
CA ILE A 54 -9.46 13.25 -6.06
C ILE A 54 -9.89 12.12 -6.99
N LEU A 55 -8.94 11.55 -7.76
CA LEU A 55 -9.17 10.33 -8.53
C LEU A 55 -8.75 9.13 -7.68
N ALA A 56 -9.69 8.22 -7.40
CA ALA A 56 -9.39 6.99 -6.70
C ALA A 56 -8.67 5.97 -7.60
N GLY A 57 -7.90 5.07 -6.99
CA GLY A 57 -7.23 3.97 -7.66
C GLY A 57 -5.71 4.05 -7.56
N GLY A 58 -5.04 3.27 -8.41
CA GLY A 58 -3.58 3.19 -8.48
C GLY A 58 -3.11 1.78 -8.81
N SER A 59 -1.80 1.54 -8.70
CA SER A 59 -1.20 0.25 -9.06
C SER A 59 -1.03 -0.69 -7.86
N ILE A 60 -1.15 -0.18 -6.63
CA ILE A 60 -0.89 -0.93 -5.40
C ILE A 60 -2.17 -1.53 -4.85
N ALA A 61 -2.15 -2.80 -4.45
CA ALA A 61 -3.28 -3.40 -3.74
C ALA A 61 -3.41 -2.79 -2.35
N ALA A 62 -4.60 -2.31 -1.98
CA ALA A 62 -4.85 -1.80 -0.62
C ALA A 62 -4.59 -2.90 0.44
N SER A 63 -4.84 -4.17 0.08
CA SER A 63 -4.56 -5.33 0.91
C SER A 63 -3.07 -5.53 1.23
N ALA A 64 -2.16 -4.90 0.50
CA ALA A 64 -0.73 -4.88 0.83
C ALA A 64 -0.41 -3.99 2.05
N ALA A 65 -1.29 -3.05 2.39
CA ALA A 65 -1.19 -2.21 3.59
C ALA A 65 -1.94 -2.81 4.79
N GLN A 66 -3.14 -3.36 4.55
CA GLN A 66 -3.99 -3.93 5.58
C GLN A 66 -4.84 -5.05 4.96
N ALA A 67 -4.77 -6.25 5.54
CA ALA A 67 -5.54 -7.39 5.04
C ALA A 67 -7.05 -7.10 5.12
N GLY A 68 -7.78 -7.42 4.06
CA GLY A 68 -9.21 -7.14 3.94
C GLY A 68 -9.55 -5.78 3.32
N CYS A 69 -8.58 -4.89 3.11
CA CYS A 69 -8.80 -3.69 2.32
C CYS A 69 -8.82 -4.02 0.83
N GLU A 70 -10.01 -3.97 0.23
CA GLU A 70 -10.21 -4.27 -1.18
C GLU A 70 -9.88 -3.06 -2.07
N GLY A 71 -9.59 -3.35 -3.34
CA GLY A 71 -9.30 -2.34 -4.34
C GLY A 71 -7.82 -1.95 -4.45
N LYS A 72 -7.60 -0.77 -5.05
CA LYS A 72 -6.28 -0.29 -5.48
C LYS A 72 -6.07 1.16 -5.06
N VAL A 73 -4.84 1.48 -4.69
CA VAL A 73 -4.41 2.81 -4.26
C VAL A 73 -3.10 3.21 -4.94
N SER A 74 -2.83 4.50 -4.94
CA SER A 74 -1.56 5.08 -5.37
C SER A 74 -0.40 4.61 -4.48
N ALA A 75 0.83 4.66 -5.00
CA ALA A 75 2.02 4.38 -4.20
C ALA A 75 2.25 5.47 -3.14
N ALA A 76 2.02 6.74 -3.50
CA ALA A 76 2.00 7.89 -2.60
C ALA A 76 0.58 8.13 -2.04
N PRO A 77 0.42 8.83 -0.91
CA PRO A 77 -0.88 9.29 -0.44
C PRO A 77 -1.60 10.12 -1.50
N ASP A 78 -2.92 10.02 -1.57
CA ASP A 78 -3.67 10.96 -2.41
C ASP A 78 -3.79 12.32 -1.70
N LEU A 79 -4.02 12.33 -0.39
CA LEU A 79 -4.11 13.54 0.43
C LEU A 79 -3.44 13.30 1.79
N GLN A 80 -2.73 14.30 2.30
CA GLN A 80 -2.26 14.30 3.70
C GLN A 80 -3.03 15.32 4.53
N LEU A 81 -3.64 14.86 5.63
CA LEU A 81 -4.29 15.70 6.62
C LEU A 81 -3.41 15.82 7.86
N ASN A 82 -2.99 17.04 8.19
CA ASN A 82 -2.39 17.36 9.49
C ASN A 82 -3.50 17.95 10.37
N PHE A 83 -4.01 17.18 11.32
CA PHE A 83 -5.14 17.58 12.16
C PHE A 83 -4.72 17.87 13.60
N THR A 84 -5.09 19.04 14.12
CA THR A 84 -4.96 19.39 15.53
C THR A 84 -6.26 19.07 16.28
N ALA A 85 -6.22 18.05 17.12
CA ALA A 85 -7.37 17.58 17.87
C ALA A 85 -7.77 18.53 19.01
N GLY A 86 -9.06 18.49 19.36
CA GLY A 86 -9.63 19.08 20.58
C GLY A 86 -10.74 18.17 21.11
N ASP A 87 -11.88 18.74 21.52
CA ASP A 87 -12.96 17.98 22.16
C ASP A 87 -13.97 17.32 21.19
N LEU A 88 -13.80 17.53 19.87
CA LEU A 88 -14.70 17.00 18.84
C LEU A 88 -14.06 15.86 18.05
N ASP A 89 -14.89 14.92 17.60
CA ASP A 89 -14.48 13.82 16.75
C ASP A 89 -14.16 14.28 15.32
N LEU A 90 -13.14 13.66 14.70
CA LEU A 90 -12.82 13.83 13.29
C LEU A 90 -13.50 12.73 12.47
N THR A 91 -14.34 13.11 11.51
CA THR A 91 -14.93 12.18 10.52
C THR A 91 -14.27 12.34 9.16
N ILE A 92 -13.78 11.24 8.60
CA ILE A 92 -13.27 11.17 7.23
C ILE A 92 -14.20 10.27 6.42
N LYS A 93 -14.68 10.76 5.27
CA LYS A 93 -15.56 9.99 4.38
C LYS A 93 -15.20 10.23 2.92
N ALA A 94 -15.41 9.21 2.09
CA ALA A 94 -15.40 9.33 0.64
C ALA A 94 -16.84 9.42 0.13
N VAL A 95 -17.06 10.23 -0.91
CA VAL A 95 -18.32 10.28 -1.65
C VAL A 95 -17.97 10.03 -3.11
N ALA A 96 -18.52 8.95 -3.68
CA ALA A 96 -18.22 8.49 -5.03
C ALA A 96 -19.49 7.95 -5.71
N SER A 97 -19.49 7.89 -7.04
CA SER A 97 -20.58 7.30 -7.81
C SER A 97 -20.60 5.77 -7.77
N GLU A 98 -19.46 5.15 -7.43
CA GLU A 98 -19.27 3.71 -7.36
C GLU A 98 -18.68 3.33 -5.98
N ASP A 99 -18.76 2.04 -5.65
CA ASP A 99 -18.20 1.49 -4.42
C ASP A 99 -16.70 1.80 -4.30
N THR A 100 -16.35 2.56 -3.26
CA THR A 100 -14.99 3.06 -3.03
C THR A 100 -14.53 2.70 -1.63
N THR A 101 -13.34 2.09 -1.53
CA THR A 101 -12.67 1.86 -0.26
C THR A 101 -11.77 3.05 0.08
N LEU A 102 -11.88 3.56 1.30
CA LEU A 102 -10.97 4.56 1.84
C LEU A 102 -9.87 3.86 2.63
N LEU A 103 -8.62 4.01 2.22
CA LEU A 103 -7.45 3.51 2.95
C LEU A 103 -6.76 4.66 3.69
N VAL A 104 -6.74 4.63 5.02
CA VAL A 104 -6.20 5.70 5.86
C VAL A 104 -5.00 5.20 6.66
N ASN A 105 -3.86 5.88 6.54
CA ASN A 105 -2.74 5.73 7.46
C ASN A 105 -2.89 6.74 8.62
N SER A 106 -2.91 6.24 9.85
CA SER A 106 -2.94 7.09 11.05
C SER A 106 -1.53 7.53 11.46
N PRO A 107 -1.38 8.57 12.31
CA PRO A 107 -0.08 9.03 12.80
C PRO A 107 0.77 7.95 13.50
N GLY A 108 0.14 6.89 14.03
CA GLY A 108 0.82 5.75 14.61
C GLY A 108 1.29 4.70 13.59
N GLY A 109 1.17 4.96 12.29
CA GLY A 109 1.51 4.05 11.19
C GLY A 109 0.51 2.92 10.96
N ARG A 110 -0.62 2.90 11.69
CA ARG A 110 -1.69 1.90 11.50
C ARG A 110 -2.56 2.26 10.31
N TRP A 111 -2.97 1.24 9.56
CA TRP A 111 -3.83 1.35 8.38
C TRP A 111 -5.28 0.93 8.70
N TYR A 112 -6.22 1.68 8.15
CA TYR A 112 -7.66 1.45 8.27
C TYR A 112 -8.33 1.47 6.90
N CYS A 113 -9.27 0.55 6.76
CA CYS A 113 -10.43 0.56 5.88
C CYS A 113 -11.54 -0.16 6.69
#